data_AF-A0A182TZ84-F1
#
_entry.id   AF-A0A182TZ84-F1
#
_cell.length_a   1.000
_cell.length_b   1.000
_cell.length_c   1.000
_cell.angle_alpha   90.00
_cell.angle_beta   90.00
_cell.angle_gamma   90.00
#
_symmetry.space_group_name_H-M   'P 1'
#
loop_
_entity.id
_entity.type
_entity.pdbx_description
1 polymer ?
#
loop_
_entity_poly.entity_id
_entity_poly.type
_entity_poly.pdbx_seq_one_letter_code
_entity_poly.pdbx_strand_id
1 'polypeptide(L)'
;TSSDSVKLEKHLKLLKEEYTKLQKSYAELERKYSQAAAANEDHDLSGEFSSFISRLVMTVATLYGRTTYADITIKLKDKTMPAHKFVLNARSEEWREEVLMDKSELDWSDMDADVGYALLRWIYTDVVDLQHDSLALELLKTSHRFKLPGLMGLCERALVSSVSVRSCVRFYCVAEEVGAANLLEYCSGLISTHWDDLTPQDFEHMSGALLYKMLKSKTKHPLHAAVRLLREDVVFLCLVENNGSRDPRQKQYVESSIVWQPSVYGSSMLCCGVQAPDLYTWGFAKNGE
;
A
#
# COMPACT_ATOMS: atom_id res chain seq x y z
N THR A 1 -2.34 -10.15 -35.02
CA THR A 1 -1.87 -10.25 -33.62
C THR A 1 -1.58 -8.89 -33.01
N SER A 2 -0.77 -8.01 -33.63
CA SER A 2 -0.50 -6.66 -33.08
C SER A 2 -1.73 -5.71 -33.00
N SER A 3 -2.60 -5.70 -34.02
CA SER A 3 -3.82 -4.86 -34.03
C SER A 3 -4.79 -5.17 -32.87
N ASP A 4 -4.97 -6.44 -32.54
CA ASP A 4 -5.98 -6.85 -31.55
C ASP A 4 -5.49 -6.61 -30.12
N SER A 5 -4.18 -6.76 -29.88
CA SER A 5 -3.52 -6.36 -28.64
C SER A 5 -3.66 -4.85 -28.39
N VAL A 6 -3.43 -4.01 -29.41
CA VAL A 6 -3.60 -2.55 -29.29
C VAL A 6 -5.06 -2.16 -29.05
N LYS A 7 -6.03 -2.85 -29.66
CA LYS A 7 -7.46 -2.63 -29.39
C LYS A 7 -7.83 -3.03 -27.96
N LEU A 8 -7.33 -4.16 -27.47
CA LEU A 8 -7.59 -4.64 -26.13
C LEU A 8 -7.02 -3.70 -25.06
N GLU A 9 -5.81 -3.17 -25.26
CA GLU A 9 -5.21 -2.17 -24.39
C GLU A 9 -6.05 -0.89 -24.30
N LYS A 10 -6.57 -0.40 -25.43
CA LYS A 10 -7.47 0.76 -25.46
C LYS A 10 -8.76 0.51 -24.68
N HIS A 11 -9.36 -0.67 -24.84
CA HIS A 11 -10.55 -1.06 -24.10
C HIS A 11 -10.28 -1.17 -22.60
N LEU A 12 -9.15 -1.77 -22.20
CA LEU A 12 -8.74 -1.85 -20.79
C LEU A 12 -8.52 -0.47 -20.17
N LYS A 13 -7.89 0.45 -20.91
CA LYS A 13 -7.72 1.84 -20.46
C LYS A 13 -9.07 2.52 -20.23
N LEU A 14 -9.98 2.42 -21.20
CA LEU A 14 -11.32 3.01 -21.08
C LEU A 14 -12.12 2.39 -19.92
N LEU A 15 -12.00 1.08 -19.73
CA LEU A 15 -12.65 0.39 -18.60
C LEU A 15 -12.09 0.85 -17.25
N LYS A 16 -10.77 1.07 -17.14
CA LYS A 16 -10.16 1.64 -15.92
C LYS A 16 -10.65 3.06 -15.66
N GLU A 17 -10.80 3.89 -16.69
CA GLU A 17 -11.34 5.25 -16.57
C GLU A 17 -12.79 5.23 -16.05
N GLU A 18 -13.65 4.40 -16.64
CA GLU A 18 -15.05 4.25 -16.20
C GLU A 18 -15.14 3.65 -14.78
N TYR A 19 -14.30 2.67 -14.44
CA TYR A 19 -14.22 2.11 -13.09
C TYR A 19 -13.82 3.18 -12.06
N THR A 20 -12.86 4.03 -12.40
CA THR A 20 -12.42 5.14 -11.53
C THR A 20 -13.54 6.17 -11.34
N LYS A 21 -14.29 6.50 -12.40
CA LYS A 21 -15.47 7.37 -12.29
C LYS A 21 -16.54 6.74 -11.40
N LEU A 22 -16.84 5.46 -11.61
CA LEU A 22 -17.84 4.74 -10.84
C LEU A 22 -17.46 4.68 -9.36
N GLN A 23 -16.18 4.43 -9.02
CA GLN A 23 -15.71 4.47 -7.64
C GLN A 23 -15.89 5.85 -6.99
N LYS A 24 -15.60 6.95 -7.73
CA LYS A 24 -15.85 8.31 -7.24
C LYS A 24 -17.35 8.54 -6.99
N SER A 25 -18.21 8.18 -7.94
CA SER A 25 -19.66 8.30 -7.79
C SER A 25 -20.21 7.42 -6.66
N TYR A 26 -19.65 6.24 -6.44
CA TYR A 26 -20.02 5.36 -5.32
C TYR A 26 -19.67 6.00 -3.98
N ALA A 27 -18.46 6.54 -3.82
CA ALA A 27 -18.05 7.24 -2.60
C ALA A 27 -18.92 8.48 -2.34
N GLU A 28 -19.27 9.24 -3.38
CA GLU A 28 -20.21 10.36 -3.27
C GLU A 28 -21.62 9.92 -2.88
N LEU A 29 -22.10 8.80 -3.44
CA LEU A 29 -23.41 8.25 -3.15
C LEU A 29 -23.49 7.71 -1.72
N GLU A 30 -22.45 6.99 -1.28
CA GLU A 30 -22.29 6.51 0.09
C GLU A 30 -22.33 7.69 1.06
N ARG A 31 -21.61 8.78 0.76
CA ARG A 31 -21.67 10.03 1.54
C ARG A 31 -23.08 10.63 1.60
N LYS A 32 -23.77 10.72 0.45
CA LYS A 32 -25.15 11.24 0.38
C LYS A 32 -26.13 10.34 1.13
N TYR A 33 -25.93 9.02 1.07
CA TYR A 33 -26.75 8.05 1.77
C TYR A 33 -26.56 8.17 3.28
N SER A 34 -25.33 8.28 3.78
CA SER A 34 -25.08 8.52 5.22
C SER A 34 -25.76 9.82 5.70
N GLN A 35 -25.75 10.86 4.87
CA GLN A 35 -26.47 12.12 5.15
C GLN A 35 -27.99 11.95 5.16
N ALA A 36 -28.55 11.19 4.22
CA ALA A 36 -29.98 10.93 4.12
C ALA A 36 -30.49 9.96 5.20
N ALA A 37 -29.71 8.93 5.54
CA ALA A 37 -30.00 8.01 6.65
C ALA A 37 -30.05 8.77 7.98
N ALA A 38 -29.15 9.74 8.18
CA ALA A 38 -29.19 10.69 9.30
C ALA A 38 -30.38 11.67 9.28
N ALA A 39 -31.14 11.74 8.18
CA ALA A 39 -32.30 12.62 8.03
C ALA A 39 -33.64 11.87 8.15
N ASN A 40 -33.66 10.55 7.94
CA ASN A 40 -34.89 9.77 7.80
C ASN A 40 -35.55 9.30 9.11
N GLU A 41 -35.11 9.80 10.27
CA GLU A 41 -35.78 9.50 11.54
C GLU A 41 -36.96 10.43 11.89
N ASP A 42 -37.23 11.50 11.13
CA ASP A 42 -38.48 12.25 11.34
C ASP A 42 -39.11 12.70 10.02
N HIS A 43 -40.29 12.16 9.78
CA HIS A 43 -41.23 12.62 8.78
C HIS A 43 -41.86 13.92 9.29
N ASP A 44 -41.52 15.07 8.72
CA ASP A 44 -42.50 16.07 8.23
C ASP A 44 -41.89 17.43 7.87
N LEU A 45 -42.25 17.87 6.67
CA LEU A 45 -42.56 19.24 6.23
C LEU A 45 -41.59 20.40 6.54
N SER A 46 -41.21 21.09 5.45
CA SER A 46 -40.56 22.41 5.37
C SER A 46 -39.02 22.46 5.48
N GLY A 47 -38.38 22.37 4.31
CA GLY A 47 -37.47 23.38 3.74
C GLY A 47 -36.28 24.00 4.50
N GLU A 48 -36.13 23.88 5.83
CA GLU A 48 -35.14 24.70 6.54
C GLU A 48 -34.51 24.07 7.79
N PHE A 49 -34.93 22.87 8.20
CA PHE A 49 -34.25 22.14 9.26
C PHE A 49 -33.60 20.89 8.69
N SER A 50 -32.34 21.00 8.29
CA SER A 50 -31.51 19.80 8.24
C SER A 50 -31.57 19.15 9.63
N SER A 51 -31.76 17.83 9.67
CA SER A 51 -31.92 17.08 10.93
C SER A 51 -30.85 17.50 11.95
N PHE A 52 -31.11 17.36 13.25
CA PHE A 52 -30.10 17.67 14.27
C PHE A 52 -28.73 17.05 13.93
N ILE A 53 -28.73 15.81 13.43
CA ILE A 53 -27.54 15.09 12.97
C ILE A 53 -26.89 15.81 11.77
N SER A 54 -27.66 16.18 10.76
CA SER A 54 -27.14 16.90 9.59
C SER A 54 -26.50 18.25 9.98
N ARG A 55 -27.14 19.00 10.87
CA ARG A 55 -26.58 20.25 11.40
C ARG A 55 -25.31 20.00 12.20
N LEU A 56 -25.26 18.94 13.01
CA LEU A 56 -24.07 18.57 13.76
C LEU A 56 -22.90 18.23 12.82
N VAL A 57 -23.13 17.41 11.80
CA VAL A 57 -22.12 17.05 10.79
C VAL A 57 -21.64 18.29 10.03
N MET A 58 -22.55 19.16 9.58
CA MET A 58 -22.19 20.42 8.93
C MET A 58 -21.38 21.33 9.87
N THR A 59 -21.80 21.46 11.13
CA THR A 59 -21.09 22.26 12.12
C THR A 59 -19.68 21.72 12.34
N VAL A 60 -19.52 20.40 12.57
CA VAL A 60 -18.21 19.76 12.70
C VAL A 60 -17.34 20.05 11.48
N ALA A 61 -17.85 19.90 10.25
CA ALA A 61 -17.07 20.21 9.05
C ALA A 61 -16.58 21.66 8.99
N THR A 62 -17.39 22.63 9.46
CA THR A 62 -16.98 24.06 9.50
C THR A 62 -15.89 24.38 10.52
N LEU A 63 -15.67 23.50 11.51
CA LEU A 63 -14.64 23.67 12.53
C LEU A 63 -13.22 23.38 12.03
N TYR A 64 -13.06 22.79 10.83
CA TYR A 64 -11.75 22.51 10.25
C TYR A 64 -10.89 23.79 10.18
N GLY A 65 -9.76 23.78 10.89
CA GLY A 65 -8.82 24.91 10.93
C GLY A 65 -9.32 26.15 11.67
N ARG A 66 -10.45 26.06 12.39
CA ARG A 66 -10.99 27.15 13.22
C ARG A 66 -10.55 26.99 14.67
N THR A 67 -10.36 28.11 15.36
CA THR A 67 -10.05 28.15 16.80
C THR A 67 -11.32 28.08 17.67
N THR A 68 -12.50 28.25 17.07
CA THR A 68 -13.78 28.19 17.77
C THR A 68 -13.97 26.81 18.39
N TYR A 69 -14.06 26.72 19.72
CA TYR A 69 -14.13 25.47 20.50
C TYR A 69 -12.89 24.58 20.45
N ALA A 70 -11.80 25.04 19.83
CA ALA A 70 -10.57 24.26 19.77
C ALA A 70 -9.97 24.10 21.18
N ASP A 71 -9.65 22.86 21.53
CA ASP A 71 -9.16 22.44 22.85
C ASP A 71 -7.84 21.65 22.74
N ILE A 72 -7.30 21.52 21.53
CA ILE A 72 -6.01 20.88 21.23
C ILE A 72 -5.40 21.47 19.95
N THR A 73 -4.07 21.43 19.83
CA THR A 73 -3.35 21.77 18.59
C THR A 73 -2.74 20.54 17.95
N ILE A 74 -2.72 20.50 16.62
CA ILE A 74 -1.96 19.52 15.85
C ILE A 74 -0.68 20.21 15.37
N LYS A 75 0.47 19.68 15.78
CA LYS A 75 1.77 20.14 15.30
C LYS A 75 2.17 19.33 14.08
N LEU A 76 2.19 19.97 12.92
CA LEU A 76 2.68 19.41 11.67
C LEU A 76 4.14 19.83 11.48
N LYS A 77 4.77 19.27 10.45
CA LYS A 77 6.18 19.51 10.12
C LYS A 77 6.50 20.99 9.87
N ASP A 78 5.57 21.74 9.28
CA ASP A 78 5.74 23.12 8.82
C ASP A 78 4.90 24.14 9.59
N LYS A 79 3.82 23.72 10.26
CA LYS A 79 2.97 24.62 11.06
C LYS A 79 2.17 23.90 12.14
N THR A 80 1.50 24.67 12.98
CA THR A 80 0.49 24.16 13.93
C THR A 80 -0.92 24.52 13.46
N MET A 81 -1.90 23.65 13.75
CA MET A 81 -3.30 23.88 13.41
C MET A 81 -4.20 23.62 14.62
N PRO A 82 -5.26 24.43 14.85
CA PRO A 82 -6.24 24.14 15.90
C PRO A 82 -7.07 22.90 15.53
N ALA A 83 -7.44 22.12 16.54
CA ALA A 83 -8.29 20.94 16.42
C ALA A 83 -9.16 20.75 17.68
N HIS A 84 -9.97 19.69 17.66
CA HIS A 84 -11.04 19.44 18.61
C HIS A 84 -10.97 17.99 19.08
N LYS A 85 -10.76 17.76 20.38
CA LYS A 85 -10.60 16.42 20.97
C LYS A 85 -11.81 15.55 20.69
N PHE A 86 -13.02 16.09 20.78
CA PHE A 86 -14.24 15.32 20.54
C PHE A 86 -14.34 14.80 19.09
N VAL A 87 -13.88 15.58 18.11
CA VAL A 87 -13.88 15.18 16.69
C VAL A 87 -12.84 14.07 16.45
N LEU A 88 -11.66 14.19 17.07
CA LEU A 88 -10.63 13.16 17.00
C LEU A 88 -11.13 11.86 17.65
N ASN A 89 -11.63 11.93 18.88
CA ASN A 89 -12.19 10.78 19.60
C ASN A 89 -13.28 10.06 18.77
N ALA A 90 -14.19 10.82 18.15
CA ALA A 90 -15.24 10.25 17.30
C ALA A 90 -14.72 9.49 16.05
N ARG A 91 -13.46 9.70 15.64
CA ARG A 91 -12.86 9.03 14.47
C ARG A 91 -12.02 7.81 14.84
N SER A 92 -11.42 7.76 16.03
CA SER A 92 -10.55 6.65 16.43
C SER A 92 -10.38 6.52 17.94
N GLU A 93 -10.34 5.27 18.40
CA GLU A 93 -9.97 4.88 19.76
C GLU A 93 -8.53 5.26 20.15
N GLU A 94 -7.66 5.52 19.15
CA GLU A 94 -6.32 6.06 19.39
C GLU A 94 -6.37 7.49 19.98
N TRP A 95 -7.52 8.15 19.86
CA TRP A 95 -7.78 9.51 20.31
C TRP A 95 -8.89 9.60 21.35
N ARG A 96 -9.14 8.49 22.07
CA ARG A 96 -10.08 8.47 23.20
C ARG A 96 -9.73 9.46 24.30
N GLU A 97 -10.71 9.78 25.12
CA GLU A 97 -10.62 10.83 26.14
C GLU A 97 -9.41 10.65 27.06
N GLU A 98 -9.13 9.44 27.56
CA GLU A 98 -8.02 9.19 28.48
C GLU A 98 -6.65 9.47 27.85
N VAL A 99 -6.55 9.41 26.52
CA VAL A 99 -5.32 9.69 25.78
C VAL A 99 -5.12 11.19 25.52
N LEU A 100 -6.23 11.93 25.37
CA LEU A 100 -6.20 13.34 24.97
C LEU A 100 -6.49 14.33 26.10
N MET A 101 -7.08 13.91 27.21
CA MET A 101 -7.58 14.79 28.29
C MET A 101 -6.51 15.80 28.72
N ASP A 102 -5.31 15.33 29.08
CA ASP A 102 -4.21 16.17 29.57
C ASP A 102 -3.29 16.72 28.46
N LYS A 103 -3.61 16.47 27.18
CA LYS A 103 -2.82 16.95 26.05
C LYS A 103 -3.35 18.29 25.55
N SER A 104 -2.45 19.27 25.45
CA SER A 104 -2.70 20.52 24.72
C SER A 104 -2.27 20.43 23.26
N GLU A 105 -1.40 19.47 22.91
CA GLU A 105 -0.85 19.28 21.57
C GLU A 105 -0.75 17.80 21.19
N LEU A 106 -1.02 17.47 19.92
CA LEU A 106 -0.64 16.22 19.27
C LEU A 106 0.46 16.49 18.25
N ASP A 107 1.57 15.78 18.40
CA ASP A 107 2.72 15.91 17.51
C ASP A 107 2.60 14.94 16.32
N TRP A 108 2.43 15.50 15.12
CA TRP A 108 2.45 14.84 13.81
C TRP A 108 3.60 15.39 12.94
N SER A 109 4.65 15.95 13.54
CA SER A 109 5.80 16.51 12.81
C SER A 109 6.71 15.45 12.17
N ASP A 110 6.54 14.18 12.54
CA ASP A 110 7.17 13.02 11.92
C ASP A 110 6.54 12.65 10.56
N MET A 111 5.35 13.17 10.27
CA MET A 111 4.62 12.94 9.03
C MET A 111 4.83 14.10 8.04
N ASP A 112 4.84 13.80 6.74
CA ASP A 112 4.86 14.83 5.71
C ASP A 112 3.62 15.73 5.79
N ALA A 113 3.84 17.03 5.62
CA ALA A 113 2.81 18.05 5.86
C ALA A 113 1.54 17.79 5.03
N ASP A 114 1.69 17.41 3.76
CA ASP A 114 0.56 17.10 2.87
C ASP A 114 -0.29 15.92 3.36
N VAL A 115 0.35 14.88 3.93
CA VAL A 115 -0.35 13.73 4.52
C VAL A 115 -1.12 14.18 5.76
N GLY A 116 -0.49 14.99 6.62
CA GLY A 116 -1.15 15.55 7.80
C GLY A 116 -2.32 16.48 7.46
N TYR A 117 -2.19 17.29 6.41
CA TYR A 117 -3.27 18.14 5.90
C TYR A 117 -4.45 17.32 5.37
N ALA A 118 -4.16 16.30 4.57
CA ALA A 118 -5.18 15.42 4.01
C ALA A 118 -5.89 14.63 5.11
N LEU A 119 -5.15 14.08 6.08
CA LEU A 119 -5.71 13.39 7.24
C LEU A 119 -6.63 14.30 8.05
N LEU A 120 -6.13 15.47 8.45
CA LEU A 120 -6.92 16.40 9.28
C LEU A 120 -8.16 16.88 8.53
N ARG A 121 -8.07 17.16 7.23
CA ARG A 121 -9.24 17.53 6.43
C ARG A 121 -10.26 16.40 6.37
N TRP A 122 -9.81 15.16 6.17
CA TRP A 122 -10.70 14.00 6.12
C TRP A 122 -11.42 13.78 7.46
N ILE A 123 -10.72 13.90 8.58
CA ILE A 123 -11.30 13.78 9.93
C ILE A 123 -12.53 14.69 10.10
N TYR A 124 -12.49 15.91 9.56
CA TYR A 124 -13.60 16.88 9.71
C TYR A 124 -14.65 16.78 8.61
N THR A 125 -14.24 16.44 7.38
CA THR A 125 -15.09 16.66 6.20
C THR A 125 -15.45 15.37 5.46
N ASP A 126 -14.83 14.26 5.82
CA ASP A 126 -14.91 12.97 5.10
C ASP A 126 -14.43 13.05 3.64
N VAL A 127 -13.74 14.13 3.27
CA VAL A 127 -13.21 14.38 1.93
C VAL A 127 -11.69 14.29 1.95
N VAL A 128 -11.15 13.53 1.01
CA VAL A 128 -9.71 13.35 0.79
C VAL A 128 -9.42 13.35 -0.71
N ASP A 129 -8.32 13.99 -1.12
CA ASP A 129 -7.87 13.96 -2.51
C ASP A 129 -6.77 12.90 -2.67
N LEU A 130 -7.07 11.84 -3.41
CA LEU A 130 -6.22 10.66 -3.58
C LEU A 130 -5.70 10.53 -5.02
N GLN A 131 -5.54 11.65 -5.74
CA GLN A 131 -5.04 11.65 -7.11
C GLN A 131 -3.58 11.20 -7.27
N HIS A 132 -2.76 11.38 -6.22
CA HIS A 132 -1.35 11.04 -6.23
C HIS A 132 -1.08 9.77 -5.42
N ASP A 133 -0.51 8.76 -6.08
CA ASP A 133 -0.22 7.46 -5.48
C ASP A 133 0.66 7.54 -4.23
N SER A 134 1.64 8.45 -4.20
CA SER A 134 2.52 8.63 -3.04
C SER A 134 1.73 9.09 -1.81
N LEU A 135 0.87 10.10 -1.98
CA LEU A 135 0.00 10.59 -0.91
C LEU A 135 -0.98 9.50 -0.47
N ALA A 136 -1.58 8.76 -1.42
CA ALA A 136 -2.51 7.68 -1.10
C ALA A 136 -1.85 6.51 -0.34
N LEU A 137 -0.62 6.14 -0.68
CA LEU A 137 0.14 5.12 0.05
C LEU A 137 0.50 5.56 1.48
N GLU A 138 0.95 6.80 1.65
CA GLU A 138 1.28 7.31 2.98
C GLU A 138 0.04 7.52 3.84
N LEU A 139 -1.08 7.94 3.24
CA LEU A 139 -2.38 7.97 3.93
C LEU A 139 -2.88 6.57 4.28
N LEU A 140 -2.63 5.56 3.44
CA LEU A 140 -2.96 4.17 3.75
C LEU A 140 -2.20 3.70 5.00
N LYS A 141 -0.88 3.93 5.07
CA LYS A 141 -0.07 3.64 6.27
C LYS A 141 -0.54 4.42 7.49
N THR A 142 -0.84 5.69 7.32
CA THR A 142 -1.31 6.58 8.39
C THR A 142 -2.68 6.14 8.91
N SER A 143 -3.57 5.70 8.02
CA SER A 143 -4.88 5.16 8.38
C SER A 143 -4.76 3.88 9.20
N HIS A 144 -3.81 3.00 8.86
CA HIS A 144 -3.50 1.83 9.67
C HIS A 144 -2.93 2.23 11.05
N ARG A 145 -1.94 3.14 11.08
CA ARG A 145 -1.33 3.67 12.33
C ARG A 145 -2.37 4.22 13.30
N PHE A 146 -3.34 4.99 12.80
CA PHE A 146 -4.40 5.59 13.62
C PHE A 146 -5.70 4.79 13.65
N LYS A 147 -5.70 3.55 13.13
CA LYS A 147 -6.87 2.64 13.11
C LYS A 147 -8.14 3.30 12.53
N LEU A 148 -8.02 3.84 11.32
CA LEU A 148 -9.07 4.55 10.59
C LEU A 148 -9.58 3.71 9.40
N PRO A 149 -10.43 2.69 9.63
CA PRO A 149 -10.84 1.75 8.58
C PRO A 149 -11.57 2.42 7.41
N GLY A 150 -12.34 3.49 7.66
CA GLY A 150 -13.00 4.26 6.60
C GLY A 150 -12.02 4.94 5.64
N LEU A 151 -10.97 5.57 6.17
CA LEU A 151 -9.91 6.18 5.37
C LEU A 151 -9.06 5.11 4.66
N MET A 152 -8.77 4.01 5.35
CA MET A 152 -8.03 2.87 4.79
C MET A 152 -8.73 2.32 3.55
N GLY A 153 -10.04 2.07 3.63
CA GLY A 153 -10.83 1.59 2.51
C GLY A 153 -10.90 2.57 1.33
N LEU A 154 -10.92 3.89 1.59
CA LEU A 154 -10.84 4.91 0.54
C LEU A 154 -9.48 4.87 -0.17
N CYS A 155 -8.38 4.75 0.58
CA CYS A 155 -7.03 4.67 0.04
C CYS A 155 -6.85 3.38 -0.80
N GLU A 156 -7.32 2.23 -0.30
CA GLU A 156 -7.27 0.97 -1.05
C GLU A 156 -7.98 1.06 -2.39
N ARG A 157 -9.22 1.58 -2.42
CA ARG A 157 -9.99 1.71 -3.66
C ARG A 157 -9.29 2.60 -4.67
N ALA A 158 -8.77 3.74 -4.23
CA ALA A 158 -8.04 4.67 -5.09
C ALA A 158 -6.77 4.01 -5.66
N LEU A 159 -5.98 3.34 -4.82
CA LEU A 159 -4.74 2.68 -5.26
C LEU A 159 -5.01 1.52 -6.22
N VAL A 160 -6.05 0.70 -5.99
CA VAL A 160 -6.45 -0.37 -6.93
C VAL A 160 -6.75 0.21 -8.32
N SER A 161 -7.38 1.39 -8.39
CA SER A 161 -7.70 2.05 -9.66
C SER A 161 -6.47 2.57 -10.41
N SER A 162 -5.40 2.93 -9.69
CA SER A 162 -4.19 3.53 -10.26
C SER A 162 -3.03 2.55 -10.48
N VAL A 163 -3.10 1.34 -9.93
CA VAL A 163 -2.05 0.31 -10.09
C VAL A 163 -1.64 0.10 -11.56
N SER A 164 -0.33 0.03 -11.76
CA SER A 164 0.35 -0.30 -13.01
C SER A 164 1.41 -1.38 -12.78
N VAL A 165 1.97 -1.96 -13.85
CA VAL A 165 3.08 -2.92 -13.77
C VAL A 165 4.31 -2.33 -13.06
N ARG A 166 4.54 -1.01 -13.20
CA ARG A 166 5.68 -0.31 -12.58
C ARG A 166 5.44 0.06 -11.11
N SER A 167 4.20 0.03 -10.63
CA SER A 167 3.85 0.41 -9.25
C SER A 167 3.35 -0.76 -8.39
N CYS A 168 2.97 -1.89 -8.99
CA CYS A 168 2.32 -2.98 -8.30
C CYS A 168 3.17 -3.63 -7.21
N VAL A 169 4.49 -3.76 -7.41
CA VAL A 169 5.39 -4.33 -6.39
C VAL A 169 5.49 -3.41 -5.17
N ARG A 170 5.65 -2.10 -5.40
CA ARG A 170 5.65 -1.11 -4.31
C ARG A 170 4.33 -1.10 -3.54
N PHE A 171 3.20 -1.15 -4.24
CA PHE A 171 1.89 -1.16 -3.61
C PHE A 171 1.64 -2.46 -2.85
N TYR A 172 2.09 -3.58 -3.39
CA TYR A 172 2.06 -4.87 -2.72
C TYR A 172 2.79 -4.83 -1.38
N CYS A 173 4.00 -4.24 -1.33
CA CYS A 173 4.77 -4.12 -0.09
C CYS A 173 3.99 -3.34 0.98
N VAL A 174 3.45 -2.18 0.62
CA VAL A 174 2.68 -1.36 1.57
C VAL A 174 1.39 -2.08 1.98
N ALA A 175 0.71 -2.72 1.04
CA ALA A 175 -0.53 -3.46 1.33
C ALA A 175 -0.30 -4.63 2.29
N GLU A 176 0.85 -5.31 2.18
CA GLU A 176 1.23 -6.39 3.09
C GLU A 176 1.55 -5.88 4.49
N GLU A 177 2.30 -4.77 4.57
CA GLU A 177 2.68 -4.12 5.82
C GLU A 177 1.46 -3.67 6.65
N VAL A 178 0.45 -3.11 5.98
CA VAL A 178 -0.73 -2.52 6.63
C VAL A 178 -1.94 -3.45 6.66
N GLY A 179 -1.84 -4.65 6.08
CA GLY A 179 -2.96 -5.61 6.01
C GLY A 179 -4.10 -5.21 5.07
N ALA A 180 -3.83 -4.41 4.04
CA ALA A 180 -4.81 -3.98 3.04
C ALA A 180 -5.13 -5.09 2.04
N ALA A 181 -6.04 -5.99 2.40
CA ALA A 181 -6.28 -7.25 1.69
C ALA A 181 -6.67 -7.08 0.21
N ASN A 182 -7.54 -6.13 -0.12
CA ASN A 182 -8.01 -5.96 -1.51
C ASN A 182 -6.88 -5.47 -2.41
N LEU A 183 -6.10 -4.50 -1.92
CA LEU A 183 -4.95 -3.97 -2.66
C LEU A 183 -3.86 -5.05 -2.81
N LEU A 184 -3.62 -5.82 -1.74
CA LEU A 184 -2.64 -6.91 -1.73
C LEU A 184 -2.99 -7.98 -2.77
N GLU A 185 -4.25 -8.43 -2.80
CA GLU A 185 -4.74 -9.43 -3.74
C GLU A 185 -4.65 -8.92 -5.19
N TYR A 186 -5.08 -7.69 -5.44
CA TYR A 186 -5.01 -7.10 -6.78
C TYR A 186 -3.57 -7.00 -7.29
N CYS A 187 -2.65 -6.50 -6.45
CA CYS A 187 -1.24 -6.41 -6.81
C CYS A 187 -0.63 -7.80 -7.00
N SER A 188 -0.98 -8.78 -6.17
CA SER A 188 -0.55 -10.17 -6.28
C SER A 188 -0.96 -10.80 -7.61
N GLY A 189 -2.18 -10.54 -8.08
CA GLY A 189 -2.67 -10.95 -9.38
C GLY A 189 -1.86 -10.33 -10.51
N LEU A 190 -1.66 -9.01 -10.47
CA LEU A 190 -0.94 -8.29 -11.53
C LEU A 190 0.54 -8.71 -11.62
N ILE A 191 1.21 -8.90 -10.47
CA ILE A 191 2.59 -9.41 -10.41
C ILE A 191 2.69 -10.80 -11.03
N SER A 192 1.71 -11.68 -10.79
CA SER A 192 1.69 -13.02 -11.40
C SER A 192 1.46 -12.97 -12.91
N THR A 193 0.59 -12.09 -13.39
CA THR A 193 0.31 -11.96 -14.82
C THR A 193 1.50 -11.36 -15.59
N HIS A 194 2.20 -10.40 -15.00
CA HIS A 194 3.31 -9.67 -15.63
C HIS A 194 4.69 -10.06 -15.08
N TRP A 195 4.83 -11.29 -14.59
CA TRP A 195 6.05 -11.73 -13.89
C TRP A 195 7.34 -11.53 -14.71
N ASP A 196 7.27 -11.74 -16.02
CA ASP A 196 8.43 -11.60 -16.91
C ASP A 196 8.71 -10.15 -17.36
N ASP A 197 7.77 -9.23 -17.13
CA ASP A 197 7.95 -7.79 -17.40
C ASP A 197 8.65 -7.05 -16.23
N LEU A 198 8.76 -7.72 -15.08
CA LEU A 198 9.35 -7.18 -13.85
C LEU A 198 10.87 -7.35 -13.85
N THR A 199 11.53 -6.30 -13.38
CA THR A 199 12.99 -6.16 -13.33
C THR A 199 13.46 -6.16 -11.88
N PRO A 200 14.76 -6.41 -11.61
CA PRO A 200 15.32 -6.31 -10.26
C PRO A 200 14.98 -4.99 -9.54
N GLN A 201 14.93 -3.87 -10.29
CA GLN A 201 14.60 -2.55 -9.77
C GLN A 201 13.19 -2.48 -9.17
N ASP A 202 12.22 -3.20 -9.74
CA ASP A 202 10.84 -3.21 -9.24
C ASP A 202 10.76 -3.82 -7.81
N PHE A 203 11.72 -4.67 -7.44
CA PHE A 203 11.80 -5.33 -6.13
C PHE A 203 12.78 -4.69 -5.14
N GLU A 204 13.43 -3.58 -5.50
CA GLU A 204 14.51 -2.97 -4.70
C GLU A 204 14.07 -2.67 -3.25
N HIS A 205 12.87 -2.13 -3.08
CA HIS A 205 12.33 -1.75 -1.77
C HIS A 205 11.68 -2.92 -1.00
N MET A 206 11.58 -4.11 -1.60
CA MET A 206 10.96 -5.25 -0.94
C MET A 206 11.97 -5.93 0.00
N SER A 207 11.56 -6.18 1.25
CA SER A 207 12.39 -6.92 2.21
C SER A 207 12.68 -8.34 1.70
N GLY A 208 13.86 -8.87 2.04
CA GLY A 208 14.24 -10.22 1.61
C GLY A 208 13.26 -11.30 2.07
N ALA A 209 12.73 -11.16 3.30
CA ALA A 209 11.73 -12.09 3.83
C ALA A 209 10.41 -12.07 3.03
N LEU A 210 9.92 -10.87 2.68
CA LEU A 210 8.68 -10.73 1.90
C LEU A 210 8.88 -11.23 0.46
N LEU A 211 10.01 -10.87 -0.17
CA LEU A 211 10.33 -11.36 -1.51
C LEU A 211 10.49 -12.88 -1.51
N TYR A 212 11.13 -13.45 -0.50
CA TYR A 212 11.24 -14.89 -0.36
C TYR A 212 9.88 -15.59 -0.28
N LYS A 213 8.99 -15.09 0.60
CA LYS A 213 7.60 -15.56 0.74
C LYS A 213 6.85 -15.46 -0.60
N MET A 214 6.99 -14.35 -1.31
CA MET A 214 6.39 -14.16 -2.63
C MET A 214 6.92 -15.18 -3.64
N LEU A 215 8.24 -15.35 -3.76
CA LEU A 215 8.86 -16.28 -4.71
C LEU A 215 8.43 -17.74 -4.47
N LYS A 216 8.34 -18.18 -3.21
CA LYS A 216 7.80 -19.51 -2.87
C LYS A 216 6.36 -19.70 -3.31
N SER A 217 5.54 -18.66 -3.15
CA SER A 217 4.12 -18.74 -3.50
C SER A 217 3.87 -18.70 -5.02
N LYS A 218 4.74 -18.03 -5.79
CA LYS A 218 4.51 -17.74 -7.21
C LYS A 218 5.37 -18.54 -8.18
N THR A 219 6.46 -19.16 -7.73
CA THR A 219 7.40 -19.84 -8.62
C THR A 219 7.72 -21.26 -8.14
N LYS A 220 7.90 -22.19 -9.09
CA LYS A 220 8.36 -23.55 -8.79
C LYS A 220 9.83 -23.60 -8.36
N HIS A 221 10.61 -22.58 -8.72
CA HIS A 221 12.05 -22.52 -8.50
C HIS A 221 12.48 -21.19 -7.83
N PRO A 222 12.14 -20.97 -6.54
CA PRO A 222 12.39 -19.70 -5.85
C PRO A 222 13.86 -19.27 -5.86
N LEU A 223 14.78 -20.24 -5.76
CA LEU A 223 16.23 -19.98 -5.80
C LEU A 223 16.69 -19.43 -7.16
N HIS A 224 16.18 -19.97 -8.27
CA HIS A 224 16.53 -19.47 -9.60
C HIS A 224 15.97 -18.06 -9.82
N ALA A 225 14.75 -17.80 -9.34
CA ALA A 225 14.16 -16.47 -9.39
C ALA A 225 14.95 -15.46 -8.54
N ALA A 226 15.40 -15.84 -7.34
CA ALA A 226 16.23 -14.98 -6.49
C ALA A 226 17.57 -14.63 -7.14
N VAL A 227 18.20 -15.60 -7.81
CA VAL A 227 19.43 -15.38 -8.61
C VAL A 227 19.16 -14.45 -9.79
N ARG A 228 18.07 -14.65 -10.54
CA ARG A 228 17.67 -13.78 -11.66
C ARG A 228 17.43 -12.33 -11.22
N LEU A 229 16.89 -12.16 -10.02
CA LEU A 229 16.65 -10.84 -9.42
C LEU A 229 17.89 -10.22 -8.77
N LEU A 230 19.03 -10.92 -8.74
CA LEU A 230 20.28 -10.46 -8.12
C LEU A 230 20.10 -10.10 -6.64
N ARG A 231 19.24 -10.83 -5.93
CA ARG A 231 18.90 -10.59 -4.52
C ARG A 231 19.60 -11.58 -3.60
N GLU A 232 20.83 -11.24 -3.19
CA GLU A 232 21.70 -12.12 -2.38
C GLU A 232 21.07 -12.51 -1.04
N ASP A 233 20.38 -11.56 -0.40
CA ASP A 233 19.65 -11.78 0.85
C ASP A 233 18.56 -12.85 0.71
N VAL A 234 17.86 -12.86 -0.43
CA VAL A 234 16.84 -13.87 -0.75
C VAL A 234 17.46 -15.20 -1.15
N VAL A 235 18.57 -15.19 -1.88
CA VAL A 235 19.34 -16.39 -2.20
C VAL A 235 19.77 -17.09 -0.90
N PHE A 236 20.31 -16.34 0.06
CA PHE A 236 20.68 -16.86 1.37
C PHE A 236 19.47 -17.49 2.10
N LEU A 237 18.31 -16.83 2.12
CA LEU A 237 17.09 -17.41 2.70
C LEU A 237 16.66 -18.72 2.03
N CYS A 238 16.74 -18.79 0.69
CA CYS A 238 16.47 -20.01 -0.07
C CYS A 238 17.47 -21.13 0.28
N LEU A 239 18.74 -20.79 0.52
CA LEU A 239 19.80 -21.74 0.85
C LEU A 239 19.62 -22.33 2.24
N VAL A 240 19.32 -21.48 3.23
CA VAL A 240 19.16 -21.88 4.64
C VAL A 240 17.97 -22.81 4.80
N GLU A 241 16.82 -22.53 4.18
CA GLU A 241 15.65 -23.40 4.31
C GLU A 241 15.87 -24.77 3.65
N ASN A 242 16.61 -24.82 2.54
CA ASN A 242 16.84 -26.07 1.79
C ASN A 242 18.06 -26.87 2.27
N ASN A 243 18.81 -26.40 3.27
CA ASN A 243 20.01 -27.10 3.75
C ASN A 243 19.73 -28.50 4.34
N GLY A 244 18.46 -28.81 4.66
CA GLY A 244 18.04 -30.15 5.08
C GLY A 244 17.80 -31.17 3.95
N SER A 245 17.74 -30.74 2.67
CA SER A 245 17.09 -31.54 1.61
C SER A 245 17.78 -31.50 0.23
N ARG A 246 19.10 -31.31 0.14
CA ARG A 246 19.76 -31.01 -1.15
C ARG A 246 20.29 -32.22 -1.93
N ASP A 247 19.85 -32.31 -3.20
CA ASP A 247 20.49 -33.03 -4.32
C ASP A 247 21.81 -32.33 -4.71
N PRO A 248 22.93 -33.06 -4.90
CA PRO A 248 24.24 -32.52 -5.31
C PRO A 248 24.22 -31.54 -6.49
N ARG A 249 23.31 -31.69 -7.46
CA ARG A 249 23.27 -30.84 -8.67
C ARG A 249 22.83 -29.40 -8.38
N GLN A 250 21.94 -29.21 -7.41
CA GLN A 250 21.48 -27.88 -6.99
C GLN A 250 22.57 -27.12 -6.21
N LYS A 251 23.47 -27.83 -5.53
CA LYS A 251 24.64 -27.21 -4.89
C LYS A 251 25.58 -26.63 -5.94
N GLN A 252 25.89 -27.38 -6.98
CA GLN A 252 26.85 -26.97 -8.01
C GLN A 252 26.39 -25.77 -8.84
N TYR A 253 25.10 -25.69 -9.20
CA TYR A 253 24.54 -24.52 -9.91
C TYR A 253 24.57 -23.23 -9.07
N VAL A 254 24.33 -23.36 -7.76
CA VAL A 254 24.33 -22.23 -6.85
C VAL A 254 25.75 -21.77 -6.57
N GLU A 255 26.68 -22.71 -6.39
CA GLU A 255 28.11 -22.41 -6.23
C GLU A 255 28.72 -21.76 -7.48
N SER A 256 28.23 -22.08 -8.68
CA SER A 256 28.69 -21.44 -9.92
C SER A 256 28.05 -20.08 -10.22
N SER A 257 26.88 -19.79 -9.63
CA SER A 257 26.15 -18.53 -9.84
C SER A 257 26.46 -17.49 -8.75
N ILE A 258 27.10 -17.91 -7.65
CA ILE A 258 27.53 -17.05 -6.55
C ILE A 258 29.03 -16.81 -6.67
N VAL A 259 29.43 -15.54 -6.76
CA VAL A 259 30.83 -15.13 -6.69
C VAL A 259 31.24 -15.10 -5.22
N TRP A 260 32.06 -16.07 -4.82
CA TRP A 260 32.64 -16.13 -3.48
C TRP A 260 34.01 -15.42 -3.43
N GLN A 261 34.24 -14.53 -2.46
CA GLN A 261 35.60 -14.06 -2.14
C GLN A 261 36.05 -14.55 -0.75
N PRO A 262 37.37 -14.76 -0.55
CA PRO A 262 37.91 -15.08 0.77
C PRO A 262 37.69 -13.94 1.77
N SER A 263 37.22 -14.26 2.97
CA SER A 263 37.21 -13.30 4.09
C SER A 263 38.63 -12.88 4.46
N VAL A 264 38.84 -11.58 4.66
CA VAL A 264 40.12 -11.02 5.16
C VAL A 264 40.36 -11.42 6.63
N TYR A 265 39.32 -11.88 7.33
CA TYR A 265 39.37 -12.34 8.72
C TYR A 265 38.76 -13.75 8.83
N GLY A 266 39.53 -14.78 8.48
CA GLY A 266 39.21 -16.19 8.79
C GLY A 266 38.75 -17.07 7.62
N SER A 267 38.61 -18.37 7.88
CA SER A 267 38.37 -19.44 6.89
C SER A 267 36.97 -19.46 6.25
N SER A 268 36.20 -18.37 6.31
CA SER A 268 34.87 -18.27 5.70
C SER A 268 34.94 -17.58 4.34
N MET A 269 34.17 -18.06 3.37
CA MET A 269 33.93 -17.38 2.09
C MET A 269 32.75 -16.40 2.25
N LEU A 270 32.91 -15.18 1.74
CA LEU A 270 31.88 -14.16 1.67
C LEU A 270 31.26 -14.17 0.26
N CYS A 271 29.94 -14.12 0.16
CA CYS A 271 29.25 -13.84 -1.10
C CYS A 271 29.56 -12.39 -1.49
N CYS A 272 30.15 -12.17 -2.66
CA CYS A 272 30.59 -10.86 -3.16
C CYS A 272 29.89 -10.45 -4.45
N GLY A 273 28.93 -11.24 -4.91
CA GLY A 273 28.16 -10.99 -6.11
C GLY A 273 27.34 -12.21 -6.51
N VAL A 274 26.19 -12.00 -7.12
CA VAL A 274 25.45 -13.03 -7.87
C VAL A 274 25.61 -12.70 -9.36
N GLN A 275 26.14 -13.63 -10.14
CA GLN A 275 26.20 -13.52 -11.60
C GLN A 275 25.08 -14.35 -12.21
N ALA A 276 24.33 -13.79 -13.15
CA ALA A 276 23.45 -14.57 -14.02
C ALA A 276 24.36 -15.40 -14.96
N PRO A 277 24.35 -16.75 -14.91
CA PRO A 277 25.21 -17.53 -15.80
C PRO A 277 24.70 -17.45 -17.24
N ASP A 278 25.62 -17.49 -18.20
CA ASP A 278 25.30 -17.54 -19.63
C ASP A 278 24.39 -18.74 -19.94
N LEU A 279 23.13 -18.47 -20.29
CA LEU A 279 22.11 -19.44 -20.69
C LEU A 279 22.55 -20.39 -21.82
N TYR A 280 23.64 -20.07 -22.53
CA TYR A 280 24.18 -20.84 -23.64
C TYR A 280 25.17 -21.96 -23.23
N THR A 281 25.67 -21.98 -21.99
CA THR A 281 26.76 -22.90 -21.61
C THR A 281 26.30 -24.23 -21.03
N TRP A 282 25.02 -24.38 -20.68
CA TRP A 282 24.44 -25.67 -20.28
C TRP A 282 23.28 -26.01 -21.20
N GLY A 283 23.53 -26.96 -22.11
CA GLY A 283 22.56 -27.45 -23.06
C GLY A 283 21.26 -27.85 -22.36
N PHE A 284 20.19 -27.13 -22.67
CA PHE A 284 18.85 -27.68 -22.60
C PHE A 284 18.83 -28.95 -23.45
N ALA A 285 18.92 -30.10 -22.80
CA ALA A 285 18.36 -31.30 -23.38
C ALA A 285 16.86 -31.02 -23.57
N LYS A 286 16.46 -30.78 -24.82
CA LYS A 286 15.10 -31.05 -25.28
C LYS A 286 14.76 -32.48 -24.85
N ASN A 287 13.97 -32.62 -23.80
CA ASN A 287 13.05 -33.73 -23.60
C ASN A 287 11.72 -33.02 -23.28
N GLY A 288 10.70 -32.97 -24.13
CA GLY A 288 10.30 -34.00 -25.07
C GLY A 288 9.50 -35.08 -24.33
N GLU A 289 8.41 -34.69 -23.67
CA GLU A 289 7.05 -35.27 -23.69
C GLU A 289 6.14 -34.53 -22.71
#